data_AF-A0AAE0QHD9-F1
#
_entry.id   AF-A0AAE0QHD9-F1
#
_cell.length_a   1.000
_cell.length_b   1.000
_cell.length_c   1.000
_cell.angle_alpha   90.00
_cell.angle_beta   90.00
_cell.angle_gamma   90.00
#
_symmetry.space_group_name_H-M   'P 1'
#
loop_
_entity.id
_entity.type
_entity.pdbx_description
1 polymer ?
#
loop_
_entity_poly.entity_id
_entity_poly.type
_entity_poly.pdbx_seq_one_letter_code
_entity_poly.pdbx_strand_id
1 'polypeptide(L)'
;MAVVVNPSLDRSDFYKSEVIRDSLNPTWRSLDFAMLPDLLDTSVSCFVVRIWGGREEQYQLLIEWKVNLDGLRYTGQQIRSRCPNEIIFGLNDGYYAADLDQKENSERKKNVLLQVDQSSVRNSYSVFSLLRLHTAQKAIKQTQVTVQKIGKEIEEKLRTTAACTERKKERECMQLRIGVLRSEVERQRKALLRERETLQKERALLQKKEDAFSCKRQTLDLERDTLTDLQKESTAKRELFLKSSAQLTFRCRQLLSELSYIYPIDINSQSDFMICGVKLPNSEDFQAKDDGSVAVALGYTAHLVLMISCFLQIPLRYPIMHRGSRSSVRDTITDKLSEKERE
;
A
#
# COMPACT_ATOMS: atom_id res chain seq x y z
N MET A 1 -3.85 66.47 20.64
CA MET A 1 -5.20 67.04 20.45
C MET A 1 -5.69 66.74 19.04
N ALA A 2 -6.98 66.45 18.88
CA ALA A 2 -7.64 66.28 17.58
C ALA A 2 -8.97 67.03 17.57
N VAL A 3 -9.38 67.48 16.38
CA VAL A 3 -10.63 68.20 16.15
C VAL A 3 -11.60 67.31 15.40
N VAL A 4 -12.83 67.28 15.88
CA VAL A 4 -13.97 66.67 15.20
C VAL A 4 -14.99 67.76 14.92
N VAL A 5 -15.50 67.80 13.69
CA VAL A 5 -16.51 68.78 13.27
C VAL A 5 -17.79 68.06 12.89
N ASN A 6 -18.88 68.52 13.49
CA ASN A 6 -20.22 67.97 13.30
C ASN A 6 -21.14 69.03 12.68
N PRO A 7 -22.11 68.64 11.83
CA PRO A 7 -23.04 69.61 11.24
C PRO A 7 -24.02 70.19 12.28
N SER A 8 -24.31 69.44 13.35
CA SER A 8 -25.15 69.85 14.49
C SER A 8 -24.86 68.94 15.68
N LEU A 9 -25.36 69.27 16.89
CA LEU A 9 -25.06 68.48 18.10
C LEU A 9 -25.41 66.98 17.96
N ASP A 10 -26.45 66.65 17.19
CA ASP A 10 -27.03 65.30 17.07
C ASP A 10 -26.65 64.55 15.77
N ARG A 11 -25.79 65.11 14.92
CA ARG A 11 -25.40 64.50 13.64
C ARG A 11 -23.97 63.96 13.65
N SER A 12 -23.75 62.88 12.88
CA SER A 12 -22.44 62.26 12.68
C SER A 12 -21.41 63.28 12.20
N ASP A 13 -20.16 63.07 12.62
CA ASP A 13 -19.03 63.89 12.23
C ASP A 13 -18.81 63.79 10.71
N PHE A 14 -18.57 64.94 10.08
CA PHE A 14 -18.20 64.98 8.66
C PHE A 14 -16.71 65.21 8.46
N TYR A 15 -16.01 65.62 9.52
CA TYR A 15 -14.58 65.82 9.48
C TYR A 15 -13.93 65.44 10.81
N LYS A 16 -12.82 64.72 10.70
CA LYS A 16 -11.96 64.34 11.80
C LYS A 16 -10.52 64.67 11.42
N SER A 17 -9.86 65.49 12.21
CA SER A 17 -8.49 65.92 11.96
C SER A 17 -7.46 64.85 12.35
N GLU A 18 -6.23 65.05 11.88
CA GLU A 18 -5.05 64.39 12.43
C GLU A 18 -4.80 64.75 13.91
N VAL A 19 -4.09 63.88 14.64
CA VAL A 19 -3.77 64.05 16.07
C VAL A 19 -2.43 64.77 16.23
N ILE A 20 -2.45 65.98 16.80
CA ILE A 20 -1.23 66.77 17.05
C ILE A 20 -0.72 66.48 18.46
N ARG A 21 0.55 66.10 18.59
CA ARG A 21 1.20 65.78 19.89
C ARG A 21 2.07 66.95 20.35
N ASP A 22 2.28 67.05 21.66
CA ASP A 22 3.25 67.96 22.31
C ASP A 22 3.17 69.44 21.93
N SER A 23 1.96 69.95 21.66
CA SER A 23 1.70 71.37 21.43
C SER A 23 0.54 71.88 22.28
N LEU A 24 0.73 73.06 22.87
CA LEU A 24 -0.31 73.79 23.60
C LEU A 24 -1.17 74.67 22.66
N ASN A 25 -0.72 74.90 21.41
CA ASN A 25 -1.41 75.68 20.38
C ASN A 25 -1.41 74.89 19.04
N PRO A 26 -2.20 73.81 18.94
CA PRO A 26 -2.25 72.98 17.72
C PRO A 26 -2.85 73.73 16.52
N THR A 27 -2.32 73.49 15.32
CA THR A 27 -2.87 73.98 14.03
C THR A 27 -3.15 72.78 13.12
N TRP A 28 -4.40 72.59 12.70
CA TRP A 28 -4.81 71.45 11.88
C TRP A 28 -4.83 71.79 10.38
N ARG A 29 -4.74 70.74 9.55
CA ARG A 29 -4.84 70.84 8.08
C ARG A 29 -6.16 71.49 7.64
N SER A 30 -6.10 72.24 6.54
CA SER A 30 -7.27 72.77 5.83
C SER A 30 -8.21 71.66 5.36
N LEU A 31 -9.50 71.94 5.42
CA LEU A 31 -10.55 71.03 4.97
C LEU A 31 -10.69 71.09 3.45
N ASP A 32 -10.54 69.94 2.77
CA ASP A 32 -10.78 69.83 1.33
C ASP A 32 -12.25 69.47 1.06
N PHE A 33 -12.98 70.38 0.41
CA PHE A 33 -14.40 70.20 0.09
C PHE A 33 -14.65 69.09 -0.94
N ALA A 34 -13.62 68.64 -1.68
CA ALA A 34 -13.73 67.50 -2.61
C ALA A 34 -13.89 66.14 -1.89
N MET A 35 -13.56 66.08 -0.60
CA MET A 35 -13.61 64.85 0.22
C MET A 35 -14.84 64.77 1.12
N LEU A 36 -15.77 65.74 1.01
CA LEU A 36 -17.00 65.75 1.79
C LEU A 36 -18.02 64.74 1.25
N PRO A 37 -18.74 64.02 2.13
CA PRO A 37 -19.86 63.16 1.72
C PRO A 37 -20.92 63.91 0.90
N ASP A 38 -21.40 63.30 -0.20
CA ASP A 38 -22.39 63.85 -1.15
C ASP A 38 -23.72 64.31 -0.52
N LEU A 39 -24.01 63.91 0.72
CA LEU A 39 -25.23 64.23 1.48
C LEU A 39 -25.10 65.40 2.46
N LEU A 40 -23.93 66.05 2.55
CA LEU A 40 -23.78 67.22 3.40
C LEU A 40 -24.50 68.42 2.80
N ASP A 41 -25.44 68.95 3.57
CA ASP A 41 -26.08 70.21 3.27
C ASP A 41 -25.10 71.35 3.54
N THR A 42 -24.50 71.88 2.48
CA THR A 42 -23.54 72.99 2.52
C THR A 42 -24.22 74.35 2.75
N SER A 43 -25.55 74.40 2.91
CA SER A 43 -26.30 75.64 3.15
C SER A 43 -26.45 76.02 4.64
N VAL A 44 -25.91 75.22 5.56
CA VAL A 44 -26.04 75.46 7.02
C VAL A 44 -25.12 76.60 7.50
N SER A 45 -25.64 77.50 8.35
CA SER A 45 -24.90 78.66 8.88
C SER A 45 -24.14 78.41 10.19
N CYS A 46 -24.24 77.19 10.77
CA CYS A 46 -23.52 76.85 11.99
C CYS A 46 -23.03 75.39 11.97
N PHE A 47 -21.96 75.12 12.71
CA PHE A 47 -21.43 73.78 12.94
C PHE A 47 -20.86 73.68 14.36
N VAL A 48 -20.65 72.45 14.83
CA VAL A 48 -20.10 72.18 16.17
C VAL A 48 -18.67 71.69 16.03
N VAL A 49 -17.74 72.34 16.73
CA VAL A 49 -16.33 71.97 16.81
C VAL A 49 -16.07 71.35 18.18
N ARG A 50 -15.50 70.15 18.19
CA ARG A 50 -15.11 69.43 19.40
C ARG A 50 -13.61 69.16 19.38
N ILE A 51 -12.90 69.66 20.39
CA ILE A 51 -11.47 69.46 20.55
C ILE A 51 -11.25 68.43 21.65
N TRP A 52 -10.64 67.32 21.28
CA TRP A 52 -10.31 66.21 22.16
C TRP A 52 -8.81 66.22 22.47
N GLY A 53 -8.45 65.98 23.72
CA GLY A 53 -7.05 65.85 24.12
C GLY A 53 -6.89 64.99 25.36
N GLY A 54 -5.69 64.44 25.54
CA GLY A 54 -5.42 63.46 26.58
C GLY A 54 -4.04 62.81 26.43
N ARG A 55 -3.67 61.95 27.38
CA ARG A 55 -2.38 61.25 27.44
C ARG A 55 -2.60 59.75 27.33
N GLU A 56 -1.65 59.02 26.74
CA GLU A 56 -1.66 57.54 26.66
C GLU A 56 -3.00 56.94 26.18
N GLU A 57 -3.53 57.46 25.06
CA GLU A 57 -4.80 57.05 24.42
C GLU A 57 -6.09 57.26 25.23
N GLN A 58 -6.02 57.87 26.41
CA GLN A 58 -7.20 58.33 27.14
C GLN A 58 -7.53 59.77 26.73
N TYR A 59 -8.51 59.95 25.84
CA TYR A 59 -8.94 61.27 25.37
C TYR A 59 -10.14 61.78 26.17
N GLN A 60 -10.07 63.04 26.60
CA GLN A 60 -11.19 63.78 27.16
C GLN A 60 -11.55 64.98 26.28
N LEU A 61 -12.81 65.37 26.30
CA LEU A 61 -13.30 66.56 25.61
C LEU A 61 -12.76 67.80 26.32
N LEU A 62 -11.98 68.61 25.60
CA LEU A 62 -11.37 69.82 26.15
C LEU A 62 -12.21 71.05 25.85
N ILE A 63 -12.72 71.15 24.61
CA ILE A 63 -13.56 72.26 24.17
C ILE A 63 -14.69 71.70 23.31
N GLU A 64 -15.92 72.05 23.62
CA GLU A 64 -17.07 71.90 22.72
C GLU A 64 -17.60 73.29 22.42
N TRP A 65 -17.67 73.63 21.12
CA TRP A 65 -18.10 74.94 20.70
C TRP A 65 -19.03 74.89 19.51
N LYS A 66 -20.20 75.52 19.65
CA LYS A 66 -21.12 75.76 18.54
C LYS A 66 -20.75 77.07 17.86
N VAL A 67 -20.18 76.96 16.67
CA VAL A 67 -19.72 78.10 15.87
C VAL A 67 -20.83 78.53 14.95
N ASN A 68 -21.26 79.78 15.06
CA ASN A 68 -22.13 80.42 14.08
C ASN A 68 -21.26 81.23 13.10
N LEU A 69 -21.33 80.90 11.81
CA LEU A 69 -20.58 81.58 10.76
C LEU A 69 -20.93 83.07 10.67
N ASP A 70 -22.16 83.44 11.03
CA ASP A 70 -22.65 84.83 10.99
C ASP A 70 -22.04 85.71 12.10
N GLY A 71 -21.40 85.10 13.12
CA GLY A 71 -20.86 85.78 14.31
C GLY A 71 -19.33 85.88 14.37
N LEU A 72 -18.63 85.45 13.31
CA LEU A 72 -17.16 85.45 13.26
C LEU A 72 -16.61 86.88 13.16
N ARG A 73 -15.71 87.26 14.07
CA ARG A 73 -15.03 88.56 14.04
C ARG A 73 -13.66 88.44 13.38
N TYR A 74 -13.36 89.36 12.47
CA TYR A 74 -12.07 89.40 11.78
C TYR A 74 -10.96 89.85 12.73
N THR A 75 -9.94 89.01 12.90
CA THR A 75 -8.83 89.24 13.83
C THR A 75 -7.59 89.81 13.12
N GLY A 76 -7.47 89.58 11.81
CA GLY A 76 -6.40 90.12 10.96
C GLY A 76 -5.81 89.08 9.99
N GLN A 77 -4.77 89.48 9.23
CA GLN A 77 -4.03 88.58 8.32
C GLN A 77 -2.96 87.71 9.03
N GLN A 78 -2.71 87.94 10.32
CA GLN A 78 -1.76 87.18 11.12
C GLN A 78 -2.44 86.64 12.39
N ILE A 79 -2.06 85.43 12.81
CA ILE A 79 -2.58 84.78 14.01
C ILE A 79 -2.11 85.56 15.25
N ARG A 80 -3.05 86.18 15.97
CA ARG A 80 -2.80 86.85 17.27
C ARG A 80 -3.83 86.35 18.26
N SER A 81 -3.40 85.57 19.26
CA SER A 81 -4.28 85.14 20.35
C SER A 81 -4.52 86.30 21.32
N ARG A 82 -5.78 86.55 21.66
CA ARG A 82 -6.20 87.61 22.59
C ARG A 82 -6.69 87.01 23.92
N CYS A 83 -7.16 85.76 23.91
CA CYS A 83 -7.69 85.08 25.10
C CYS A 83 -7.17 83.63 25.22
N PRO A 84 -7.04 83.08 26.45
CA PRO A 84 -6.75 81.67 26.63
C PRO A 84 -7.92 80.79 26.14
N ASN A 85 -7.61 79.67 25.48
CA ASN A 85 -8.57 78.73 24.86
C ASN A 85 -9.39 79.30 23.68
N GLU A 86 -8.86 80.29 22.97
CA GLU A 86 -9.46 80.84 21.75
C GLU A 86 -9.25 79.91 20.53
N ILE A 87 -10.30 79.63 19.77
CA ILE A 87 -10.21 78.89 18.50
C ILE A 87 -10.30 79.89 17.34
N ILE A 88 -9.29 79.83 16.45
CA ILE A 88 -9.16 80.75 15.30
C ILE A 88 -9.43 79.96 14.01
N PHE A 89 -10.29 80.51 13.15
CA PHE A 89 -10.63 79.97 11.84
C PHE A 89 -9.86 80.70 10.74
N GLY A 90 -9.09 79.95 9.95
CA GLY A 90 -8.48 80.45 8.72
C GLY A 90 -9.42 80.24 7.55
N LEU A 91 -9.92 81.34 6.97
CA LEU A 91 -10.66 81.35 5.71
C LEU A 91 -9.77 81.90 4.59
N ASN A 92 -10.22 81.79 3.34
CA ASN A 92 -9.42 82.17 2.16
C ASN A 92 -8.96 83.65 2.18
N ASP A 93 -9.61 84.51 2.95
CA ASP A 93 -9.39 85.96 3.04
C ASP A 93 -8.76 86.44 4.37
N GLY A 94 -8.58 85.55 5.37
CA GLY A 94 -7.84 85.86 6.60
C GLY A 94 -8.28 85.06 7.82
N TYR A 95 -7.91 85.53 9.02
CA TYR A 95 -8.16 84.82 10.28
C TYR A 95 -9.31 85.46 11.07
N TYR A 96 -10.21 84.61 11.54
CA TYR A 96 -11.41 84.97 12.27
C TYR A 96 -11.44 84.28 13.63
N ALA A 97 -11.90 84.98 14.67
CA ALA A 97 -12.19 84.40 15.97
C ALA A 97 -13.67 84.59 16.31
N ALA A 98 -14.24 83.64 17.04
CA ALA A 98 -15.55 83.80 17.66
C ALA A 98 -15.39 83.95 19.19
N ASP A 99 -16.34 84.61 19.85
CA ASP A 99 -16.25 84.89 21.29
C ASP A 99 -16.63 83.64 22.10
N LEU A 100 -15.88 83.34 23.17
CA LEU A 100 -16.19 82.23 24.08
C LEU A 100 -17.20 82.72 25.13
N ASP A 101 -18.47 82.33 24.99
CA ASP A 101 -19.52 82.64 25.97
C ASP A 101 -19.23 82.02 27.35
N GLN A 102 -18.66 82.78 28.29
CA GLN A 102 -18.66 82.45 29.72
C GLN A 102 -19.92 83.04 30.39
N LYS A 103 -20.81 82.14 30.84
CA LYS A 103 -21.90 82.27 31.83
C LYS A 103 -22.72 83.58 31.90
N GLU A 104 -23.99 83.43 31.52
CA GLU A 104 -25.19 84.05 32.10
C GLU A 104 -25.03 85.40 32.81
N ASN A 105 -25.12 86.49 32.05
CA ASN A 105 -26.01 87.63 32.33
C ASN A 105 -25.84 88.69 31.23
N SER A 106 -26.50 88.48 30.09
CA SER A 106 -26.94 89.60 29.28
C SER A 106 -28.18 89.19 28.52
N GLU A 107 -29.24 89.95 28.74
CA GLU A 107 -30.48 89.89 27.98
C GLU A 107 -30.14 89.83 26.48
N ARG A 108 -30.76 88.88 25.78
CA ARG A 108 -30.61 88.69 24.33
C ARG A 108 -31.03 89.96 23.58
N LYS A 109 -30.13 90.93 23.46
CA LYS A 109 -30.18 91.96 22.43
C LYS A 109 -29.91 91.26 21.09
N LYS A 110 -30.97 90.74 20.50
CA LYS A 110 -30.97 90.37 19.09
C LYS A 110 -30.60 91.62 18.28
N ASN A 111 -29.55 91.47 17.47
CA ASN A 111 -29.20 92.30 16.34
C ASN A 111 -28.76 93.74 16.68
N VAL A 112 -27.48 93.89 17.01
CA VAL A 112 -26.77 95.15 16.76
C VAL A 112 -25.80 94.89 15.62
N LEU A 113 -26.06 95.60 14.50
CA LEU A 113 -25.22 95.82 13.32
C LEU A 113 -23.81 95.19 13.38
N LEU A 114 -23.54 94.26 12.46
CA LEU A 114 -22.17 93.96 12.05
C LEU A 114 -21.60 95.24 11.42
N GLN A 115 -20.72 95.92 12.13
CA GLN A 115 -20.00 97.08 11.61
C GLN A 115 -18.90 96.55 10.69
N VAL A 116 -19.20 96.49 9.39
CA VAL A 116 -18.29 95.97 8.36
C VAL A 116 -17.59 97.15 7.67
N ASP A 117 -16.28 97.02 7.44
CA ASP A 117 -15.50 98.02 6.71
C ASP A 117 -16.04 98.19 5.27
N GLN A 118 -16.35 99.43 4.85
CA GLN A 118 -16.99 99.71 3.55
C GLN A 118 -16.18 99.19 2.35
N SER A 119 -14.87 98.99 2.51
CA SER A 119 -13.99 98.41 1.48
C SER A 119 -14.26 96.93 1.16
N SER A 120 -14.97 96.22 2.04
CA SER A 120 -15.25 94.78 1.92
C SER A 120 -16.63 94.46 1.33
N VAL A 121 -17.42 95.47 1.00
CA VAL A 121 -18.77 95.32 0.42
C VAL A 121 -18.64 95.05 -1.09
N ARG A 122 -18.98 93.84 -1.53
CA ARG A 122 -19.04 93.45 -2.95
C ARG A 122 -20.47 93.43 -3.47
N ASN A 123 -20.64 93.73 -4.77
CA ASN A 123 -21.92 93.59 -5.46
C ASN A 123 -22.36 92.12 -5.50
N SER A 124 -23.65 91.88 -5.31
CA SER A 124 -24.25 90.55 -5.44
C SER A 124 -24.12 90.01 -6.88
N TYR A 125 -24.12 88.69 -7.03
CA TYR A 125 -24.05 88.02 -8.34
C TYR A 125 -25.18 88.47 -9.29
N SER A 126 -24.86 88.62 -10.58
CA SER A 126 -25.86 88.93 -11.60
C SER A 126 -26.69 87.68 -11.97
N VAL A 127 -27.93 87.89 -12.45
CA VAL A 127 -28.84 86.82 -12.91
C VAL A 127 -28.18 85.93 -13.96
N PHE A 128 -27.35 86.50 -14.84
CA PHE A 128 -26.61 85.74 -15.86
C PHE A 128 -25.57 84.79 -15.26
N SER A 129 -24.86 85.23 -14.21
CA SER A 129 -23.91 84.39 -13.48
C SER A 129 -24.63 83.24 -12.76
N LEU A 130 -25.81 83.49 -12.19
CA LEU A 130 -26.64 82.45 -11.57
C LEU A 130 -27.16 81.43 -12.60
N LEU A 131 -27.56 81.88 -13.80
CA LEU A 131 -28.01 81.00 -14.87
C LEU A 131 -26.88 80.10 -15.39
N ARG A 132 -25.67 80.63 -15.53
CA ARG A 132 -24.47 79.84 -15.89
C ARG A 132 -24.18 78.78 -14.83
N LEU A 133 -24.24 79.14 -13.55
CA LEU A 133 -23.99 78.24 -12.44
C LEU A 133 -25.04 77.11 -12.39
N HIS A 134 -26.32 77.45 -12.58
CA HIS A 134 -27.39 76.46 -12.68
C HIS A 134 -27.23 75.52 -13.88
N THR A 135 -26.81 76.05 -15.03
CA THR A 135 -26.57 75.23 -16.24
C THR A 135 -25.40 74.27 -16.04
N ALA A 136 -24.30 74.73 -15.42
CA ALA A 136 -23.18 73.88 -15.05
C ALA A 136 -23.61 72.79 -14.04
N GLN A 137 -24.40 73.16 -13.02
CA GLN A 137 -24.95 72.21 -12.05
C GLN A 137 -25.83 71.15 -12.72
N LYS A 138 -26.66 71.53 -13.69
CA LYS A 138 -27.50 70.59 -14.46
C LYS A 138 -26.64 69.64 -15.29
N ALA A 139 -25.61 70.14 -15.97
CA ALA A 139 -24.68 69.32 -16.75
C ALA A 139 -23.93 68.32 -15.86
N ILE A 140 -23.46 68.74 -14.68
CA ILE A 140 -22.81 67.87 -13.70
C ILE A 140 -23.76 66.75 -13.26
N LYS A 141 -24.99 67.09 -12.87
CA LYS A 141 -26.00 66.08 -12.47
C LYS A 141 -26.29 65.08 -13.60
N GLN A 142 -26.40 65.55 -14.83
CA GLN A 142 -26.71 64.67 -15.97
C GLN A 142 -25.55 63.72 -16.31
N THR A 143 -24.30 64.21 -16.22
CA THR A 143 -23.11 63.37 -16.36
C THR A 143 -23.03 62.34 -15.24
N GLN A 144 -23.33 62.73 -13.99
CA GLN A 144 -23.34 61.83 -12.84
C GLN A 144 -24.33 60.68 -13.01
N VAL A 145 -25.56 60.96 -13.47
CA VAL A 145 -26.57 59.93 -13.77
C VAL A 145 -26.10 58.98 -14.89
N THR A 146 -25.46 59.52 -15.94
CA THR A 146 -24.95 58.73 -17.06
C THR A 146 -23.82 57.80 -16.62
N VAL A 147 -22.88 58.30 -15.81
CA VAL A 147 -21.79 57.50 -15.23
C VAL A 147 -22.35 56.37 -14.36
N GLN A 148 -23.37 56.65 -13.53
CA GLN A 148 -24.02 55.61 -12.72
C GLN A 148 -24.69 54.53 -13.59
N LYS A 149 -25.37 54.92 -14.68
CA LYS A 149 -26.00 53.98 -15.60
C LYS A 149 -24.97 53.07 -16.28
N ILE A 150 -23.90 53.67 -16.83
CA ILE A 150 -22.81 52.92 -17.45
C ILE A 150 -22.13 52.00 -16.42
N GLY A 151 -21.93 52.48 -15.19
CA GLY A 151 -21.38 51.66 -14.10
C GLY A 151 -22.21 50.40 -13.83
N LYS A 152 -23.55 50.53 -13.78
CA LYS A 152 -24.45 49.38 -13.62
C LYS A 152 -24.39 48.41 -14.79
N GLU A 153 -24.36 48.91 -16.04
CA GLU A 153 -24.25 48.07 -17.24
C GLU A 153 -22.92 47.31 -17.28
N ILE A 154 -21.82 47.96 -16.91
CA ILE A 154 -20.50 47.32 -16.80
C ILE A 154 -20.54 46.22 -15.73
N GLU A 155 -21.11 46.50 -14.55
CA GLU A 155 -21.20 45.52 -13.48
C GLU A 155 -22.03 44.29 -13.89
N GLU A 156 -23.14 44.48 -14.61
CA GLU A 156 -23.96 43.39 -15.13
C GLU A 156 -23.23 42.56 -16.21
N LYS A 157 -22.51 43.23 -17.12
CA LYS A 157 -21.65 42.57 -18.14
C LYS A 157 -20.52 41.76 -17.48
N LEU A 158 -19.90 42.30 -16.44
CA LEU A 158 -18.86 41.59 -15.68
C LEU A 158 -19.45 40.37 -14.95
N ARG A 159 -20.61 40.52 -14.32
CA ARG A 159 -21.32 39.43 -13.63
C ARG A 159 -21.70 38.30 -14.57
N THR A 160 -22.27 38.62 -15.73
CA THR A 160 -22.63 37.62 -16.76
C THR A 160 -21.40 36.95 -17.38
N THR A 161 -20.33 37.70 -17.62
CA THR A 161 -19.06 37.15 -18.10
C THR A 161 -18.46 36.19 -17.08
N ALA A 162 -18.44 36.55 -15.79
CA ALA A 162 -17.96 35.69 -14.72
C ALA A 162 -18.74 34.36 -14.66
N ALA A 163 -20.07 34.42 -14.68
CA ALA A 163 -20.92 33.23 -14.71
C ALA A 163 -20.68 32.35 -15.96
N CYS A 164 -20.47 32.96 -17.12
CA CYS A 164 -20.13 32.24 -18.35
C CYS A 164 -18.76 31.56 -18.26
N THR A 165 -17.75 32.27 -17.73
CA THR A 165 -16.41 31.71 -17.54
C THR A 165 -16.42 30.53 -16.58
N GLU A 166 -17.22 30.58 -15.52
CA GLU A 166 -17.29 29.49 -14.54
C GLU A 166 -17.92 28.23 -15.14
N ARG A 167 -19.03 28.37 -15.86
CA ARG A 167 -19.63 27.25 -16.60
C ARG A 167 -18.68 26.65 -17.64
N LYS A 168 -17.85 27.49 -18.29
CA LYS A 168 -16.84 27.02 -19.25
C LYS A 168 -15.75 26.19 -18.54
N LYS A 169 -15.26 26.66 -17.38
CA LYS A 169 -14.31 25.89 -16.56
C LYS A 169 -14.90 24.56 -16.10
N GLU A 170 -16.15 24.56 -15.61
CA GLU A 170 -16.84 23.33 -15.20
C GLU A 170 -16.93 22.32 -16.35
N ARG A 171 -17.33 22.78 -17.54
CA ARG A 171 -17.40 21.94 -18.74
C ARG A 171 -16.03 21.36 -19.11
N GLU A 172 -14.99 22.17 -19.13
CA GLU A 172 -13.62 21.72 -19.44
C GLU A 172 -13.11 20.72 -18.39
N CYS A 173 -13.38 20.96 -17.10
CA CYS A 173 -13.07 20.04 -16.01
C CYS A 173 -13.77 18.68 -16.20
N MET A 174 -15.07 18.68 -16.53
CA MET A 174 -15.81 17.46 -16.81
C MET A 174 -15.29 16.74 -18.05
N GLN A 175 -14.93 17.46 -19.11
CA GLN A 175 -14.34 16.87 -20.32
C GLN A 175 -13.00 16.18 -20.03
N LEU A 176 -12.13 16.82 -19.26
CA LEU A 176 -10.87 16.22 -18.79
C LEU A 176 -11.14 14.99 -17.93
N ARG A 177 -12.10 15.06 -17.01
CA ARG A 177 -12.49 13.92 -16.17
C ARG A 177 -12.98 12.73 -17.00
N ILE A 178 -13.81 12.98 -18.02
CA ILE A 178 -14.27 11.95 -18.96
C ILE A 178 -13.07 11.35 -19.72
N GLY A 179 -12.13 12.17 -20.17
CA GLY A 179 -10.92 11.70 -20.84
C GLY A 179 -10.09 10.75 -19.96
N VAL A 180 -9.85 11.13 -18.70
CA VAL A 180 -9.14 10.30 -17.72
C VAL A 180 -9.89 8.98 -17.49
N LEU A 181 -11.21 9.03 -17.25
CA LEU A 181 -12.01 7.83 -17.01
C LEU A 181 -12.01 6.88 -18.22
N ARG A 182 -12.09 7.41 -19.45
CA ARG A 182 -11.97 6.59 -20.67
C ARG A 182 -10.61 5.92 -20.77
N SER A 183 -9.54 6.65 -20.49
CA SER A 183 -8.18 6.08 -20.49
C SER A 183 -8.01 4.99 -19.45
N GLU A 184 -8.62 5.16 -18.27
CA GLU A 184 -8.57 4.19 -17.18
C GLU A 184 -9.38 2.92 -17.51
N VAL A 185 -10.57 3.06 -18.10
CA VAL A 185 -11.35 1.91 -18.59
C VAL A 185 -10.56 1.11 -19.64
N GLU A 186 -9.90 1.78 -20.57
CA GLU A 186 -9.11 1.11 -21.60
C GLU A 186 -7.88 0.41 -21.00
N ARG A 187 -7.22 1.03 -20.00
CA ARG A 187 -6.13 0.42 -19.24
C ARG A 187 -6.60 -0.85 -18.53
N GLN A 188 -7.74 -0.80 -17.84
CA GLN A 188 -8.32 -1.93 -17.13
C GLN A 188 -8.74 -3.05 -18.07
N ARG A 189 -9.35 -2.75 -19.22
CA ARG A 189 -9.68 -3.74 -20.24
C ARG A 189 -8.45 -4.49 -20.73
N LYS A 190 -7.36 -3.76 -21.03
CA LYS A 190 -6.09 -4.37 -21.44
C LYS A 190 -5.47 -5.24 -20.34
N ALA A 191 -5.54 -4.79 -19.08
CA ALA A 191 -5.06 -5.59 -17.95
C ALA A 191 -5.86 -6.90 -17.79
N LEU A 192 -7.20 -6.80 -17.84
CA LEU A 192 -8.10 -7.93 -17.74
C LEU A 192 -7.89 -8.96 -18.87
N LEU A 193 -7.68 -8.49 -20.10
CA LEU A 193 -7.39 -9.38 -21.24
C LEU A 193 -6.10 -10.17 -21.01
N ARG A 194 -5.02 -9.52 -20.55
CA ARG A 194 -3.75 -10.20 -20.25
C ARG A 194 -3.92 -11.22 -19.14
N GLU A 195 -4.64 -10.87 -18.07
CA GLU A 195 -4.90 -11.78 -16.95
C GLU A 195 -5.75 -12.99 -17.39
N ARG A 196 -6.72 -12.77 -18.29
CA ARG A 196 -7.52 -13.86 -18.87
C ARG A 196 -6.67 -14.79 -19.73
N GLU A 197 -5.76 -14.24 -20.54
CA GLU A 197 -4.82 -15.03 -21.33
C GLU A 197 -3.86 -15.85 -20.46
N THR A 198 -3.34 -15.27 -19.37
CA THR A 198 -2.47 -16.00 -18.43
C THR A 198 -3.23 -17.12 -17.74
N LEU A 199 -4.45 -16.85 -17.24
CA LEU A 199 -5.30 -17.87 -16.62
C LEU A 199 -5.64 -19.00 -17.60
N GLN A 200 -5.90 -18.67 -18.87
CA GLN A 200 -6.19 -19.69 -19.89
C GLN A 200 -4.96 -20.57 -20.17
N LYS A 201 -3.75 -19.98 -20.24
CA LYS A 201 -2.49 -20.72 -20.39
C LYS A 201 -2.22 -21.63 -19.19
N GLU A 202 -2.44 -21.13 -17.97
CA GLU A 202 -2.28 -21.91 -16.74
C GLU A 202 -3.27 -23.08 -16.67
N ARG A 203 -4.55 -22.84 -17.01
CA ARG A 203 -5.55 -23.92 -17.09
C ARG A 203 -5.16 -25.00 -18.09
N ALA A 204 -4.69 -24.61 -19.28
CA ALA A 204 -4.22 -25.56 -20.28
C ALA A 204 -3.00 -26.36 -19.81
N LEU A 205 -2.09 -25.74 -19.07
CA LEU A 205 -0.94 -26.42 -18.48
C LEU A 205 -1.37 -27.42 -17.39
N LEU A 206 -2.28 -27.01 -16.50
CA LEU A 206 -2.80 -27.86 -15.44
C LEU A 206 -3.54 -29.08 -16.01
N GLN A 207 -4.36 -28.88 -17.05
CA GLN A 207 -5.07 -29.97 -17.70
C GLN A 207 -4.10 -30.97 -18.34
N LYS A 208 -3.05 -30.50 -19.04
CA LYS A 208 -2.00 -31.39 -19.56
C LYS A 208 -1.28 -32.17 -18.46
N LYS A 209 -1.03 -31.55 -17.30
CA LYS A 209 -0.42 -32.22 -16.15
C LYS A 209 -1.36 -33.27 -15.57
N GLU A 210 -2.64 -32.96 -15.44
CA GLU A 210 -3.67 -33.89 -14.99
C GLU A 210 -3.75 -35.12 -15.90
N ASP A 211 -3.80 -34.91 -17.22
CA ASP A 211 -3.79 -35.99 -18.21
C ASP A 211 -2.52 -36.85 -18.09
N ALA A 212 -1.34 -36.22 -17.96
CA ALA A 212 -0.08 -36.93 -17.80
C ALA A 212 -0.02 -37.75 -16.50
N PHE A 213 -0.52 -37.20 -15.39
CA PHE A 213 -0.61 -37.93 -14.12
C PHE A 213 -1.61 -39.06 -14.17
N SER A 214 -2.76 -38.87 -14.83
CA SER A 214 -3.76 -39.91 -15.05
C SER A 214 -3.17 -41.09 -15.84
N CYS A 215 -2.53 -40.81 -16.98
CA CYS A 215 -1.83 -41.83 -17.76
C CYS A 215 -0.76 -42.55 -16.95
N LYS A 216 0.09 -41.81 -16.22
CA LYS A 216 1.14 -42.45 -15.40
C LYS A 216 0.56 -43.32 -14.29
N ARG A 217 -0.55 -42.90 -13.67
CA ARG A 217 -1.24 -43.68 -12.65
C ARG A 217 -1.78 -44.99 -13.23
N GLN A 218 -2.41 -44.96 -14.40
CA GLN A 218 -2.86 -46.18 -15.08
C GLN A 218 -1.69 -47.15 -15.36
N THR A 219 -0.55 -46.63 -15.81
CA THR A 219 0.66 -47.45 -16.01
C THR A 219 1.14 -48.07 -14.70
N LEU A 220 1.18 -47.30 -13.61
CA LEU A 220 1.58 -47.82 -12.30
C LEU A 220 0.61 -48.87 -11.74
N ASP A 221 -0.69 -48.70 -11.97
CA ASP A 221 -1.69 -49.70 -11.57
C ASP A 221 -1.48 -51.01 -12.34
N LEU A 222 -1.20 -50.94 -13.65
CA LEU A 222 -0.84 -52.12 -14.45
C LEU A 222 0.47 -52.78 -13.99
N GLU A 223 1.51 -51.99 -13.71
CA GLU A 223 2.78 -52.48 -13.16
C GLU A 223 2.59 -53.15 -11.79
N ARG A 224 1.75 -52.57 -10.92
CA ARG A 224 1.41 -53.17 -9.63
C ARG A 224 0.75 -54.52 -9.83
N ASP A 225 -0.26 -54.60 -10.70
CA ASP A 225 -1.00 -55.83 -10.92
C ASP A 225 -0.08 -56.93 -11.48
N THR A 226 0.79 -56.61 -12.44
CA THR A 226 1.78 -57.56 -12.96
C THR A 226 2.78 -58.02 -11.89
N LEU A 227 3.24 -57.13 -11.01
CA LEU A 227 4.08 -57.51 -9.87
C LEU A 227 3.36 -58.44 -8.90
N THR A 228 2.07 -58.19 -8.62
CA THR A 228 1.30 -59.09 -7.74
C THR A 228 1.16 -60.49 -8.33
N ASP A 229 0.98 -60.61 -9.64
CA ASP A 229 0.87 -61.90 -10.31
C ASP A 229 2.21 -62.63 -10.36
N LEU A 230 3.31 -61.92 -10.63
CA LEU A 230 4.66 -62.50 -10.56
C LEU A 230 5.01 -62.97 -9.14
N GLN A 231 4.58 -62.24 -8.11
CA GLN A 231 4.74 -62.65 -6.73
C GLN A 231 3.99 -63.96 -6.46
N LYS A 232 2.72 -64.08 -6.87
CA LYS A 232 1.93 -65.31 -6.74
C LYS A 232 2.59 -66.49 -7.47
N GLU A 233 3.10 -66.26 -8.68
CA GLU A 233 3.79 -67.29 -9.44
C GLU A 233 5.07 -67.76 -8.74
N SER A 234 5.85 -66.81 -8.21
CA SER A 234 7.07 -67.11 -7.45
C SER A 234 6.76 -67.92 -6.18
N THR A 235 5.72 -67.54 -5.43
CA THR A 235 5.29 -68.30 -4.25
C THR A 235 4.83 -69.71 -4.64
N ALA A 236 4.06 -69.86 -5.71
CA ALA A 236 3.60 -71.16 -6.20
C ALA A 236 4.77 -72.07 -6.63
N LYS A 237 5.76 -71.50 -7.36
CA LYS A 237 6.98 -72.23 -7.75
C LYS A 237 7.79 -72.66 -6.53
N ARG A 238 7.90 -71.80 -5.50
CA ARG A 238 8.58 -72.13 -4.25
C ARG A 238 7.88 -73.26 -3.50
N GLU A 239 6.55 -73.22 -3.40
CA GLU A 239 5.76 -74.29 -2.79
C GLU A 239 5.93 -75.61 -3.52
N LEU A 240 5.87 -75.60 -4.86
CA LEU A 240 6.10 -76.78 -5.68
C LEU A 240 7.50 -77.34 -5.46
N PHE A 241 8.53 -76.50 -5.43
CA PHE A 241 9.90 -76.90 -5.17
C PHE A 241 10.04 -77.58 -3.81
N LEU A 242 9.49 -76.98 -2.74
CA LEU A 242 9.54 -77.54 -1.39
C LEU A 242 8.82 -78.89 -1.32
N LYS A 243 7.65 -79.01 -1.97
CA LYS A 243 6.90 -80.26 -2.06
C LYS A 243 7.71 -81.35 -2.78
N SER A 244 8.25 -81.05 -3.96
CA SER A 244 9.06 -82.00 -4.73
C SER A 244 10.35 -82.39 -3.99
N SER A 245 11.00 -81.45 -3.31
CA SER A 245 12.20 -81.72 -2.50
C SER A 245 11.91 -82.63 -1.30
N ALA A 246 10.79 -82.39 -0.61
CA ALA A 246 10.33 -83.27 0.48
C ALA A 246 9.99 -84.67 -0.04
N GLN A 247 9.30 -84.77 -1.18
CA GLN A 247 8.99 -86.06 -1.83
C GLN A 247 10.25 -86.81 -2.25
N LEU A 248 11.23 -86.11 -2.82
CA LEU A 248 12.53 -86.69 -3.18
C LEU A 248 13.24 -87.22 -1.94
N THR A 249 13.34 -86.41 -0.88
CA THR A 249 13.98 -86.79 0.39
C THR A 249 13.30 -88.02 0.99
N PHE A 250 11.97 -88.07 0.96
CA PHE A 250 11.21 -89.23 1.43
C PHE A 250 11.51 -90.48 0.58
N ARG A 251 11.53 -90.37 -0.75
CA ARG A 251 11.83 -91.50 -1.64
C ARG A 251 13.27 -91.99 -1.47
N CYS A 252 14.24 -91.09 -1.32
CA CYS A 252 15.62 -91.45 -1.01
C CYS A 252 15.70 -92.26 0.29
N ARG A 253 15.00 -91.84 1.36
CA ARG A 253 14.94 -92.60 2.62
C ARG A 253 14.32 -94.00 2.44
N GLN A 254 13.24 -94.11 1.67
CA GLN A 254 12.64 -95.42 1.37
C GLN A 254 13.62 -96.34 0.64
N LEU A 255 14.27 -95.84 -0.42
CA LEU A 255 15.25 -96.62 -1.19
C LEU A 255 16.43 -97.05 -0.32
N LEU A 256 16.91 -96.19 0.58
CA LEU A 256 17.98 -96.55 1.53
C LEU A 256 17.52 -97.63 2.52
N SER A 257 16.26 -97.57 2.97
CA SER A 257 15.68 -98.61 3.82
C SER A 257 15.55 -99.96 3.08
N GLU A 258 15.14 -99.95 1.81
CA GLU A 258 15.09 -101.14 0.96
C GLU A 258 16.51 -101.71 0.73
N LEU A 259 17.51 -100.83 0.58
CA LEU A 259 18.90 -101.23 0.39
C LEU A 259 19.49 -101.94 1.61
N SER A 260 19.07 -101.57 2.82
CA SER A 260 19.42 -102.27 4.06
C SER A 260 18.91 -103.72 4.09
N TYR A 261 17.86 -104.05 3.33
CA TYR A 261 17.36 -105.42 3.21
C TYR A 261 18.17 -106.23 2.18
N ILE A 262 18.65 -105.58 1.10
CA ILE A 262 19.47 -106.22 0.06
C ILE A 262 20.90 -106.48 0.57
N TYR A 263 21.45 -105.55 1.35
CA TYR A 263 22.78 -105.63 1.95
C TYR A 263 22.68 -105.62 3.48
N PRO A 264 22.24 -106.72 4.11
CA PRO A 264 22.17 -106.79 5.57
C PRO A 264 23.58 -106.70 6.16
N ILE A 265 23.73 -105.84 7.16
CA ILE A 265 24.97 -105.68 7.93
C ILE A 265 24.68 -106.16 9.36
N ASP A 266 25.28 -107.28 9.72
CA ASP A 266 25.06 -107.94 11.01
C ASP A 266 26.35 -107.95 11.84
N ILE A 267 26.20 -108.02 13.16
CA ILE A 267 27.31 -108.17 14.11
C ILE A 267 27.19 -109.55 14.74
N ASN A 268 28.23 -110.37 14.61
CA ASN A 268 28.28 -111.68 15.25
C ASN A 268 28.68 -111.58 16.75
N SER A 269 28.45 -112.63 17.53
CA SER A 269 28.72 -112.71 18.99
C SER A 269 30.17 -112.41 19.42
N GLN A 270 31.12 -112.33 18.47
CA GLN A 270 32.54 -111.98 18.68
C GLN A 270 32.89 -110.54 18.23
N SER A 271 31.90 -109.67 18.03
CA SER A 271 32.08 -108.29 17.50
C SER A 271 32.64 -108.23 16.08
N ASP A 272 32.52 -109.31 15.32
CA ASP A 272 32.86 -109.34 13.90
C ASP A 272 31.70 -108.80 13.05
N PHE A 273 32.00 -107.89 12.13
CA PHE A 273 31.03 -107.36 11.17
C PHE A 273 30.86 -108.32 9.98
N MET A 274 29.64 -108.51 9.52
CA MET A 274 29.31 -109.31 8.34
C MET A 274 28.41 -108.51 7.39
N ILE A 275 28.63 -108.64 6.09
CA ILE A 275 27.76 -108.09 5.04
C ILE A 275 27.27 -109.21 4.13
N CYS A 276 25.95 -109.34 3.95
CA CYS A 276 25.33 -110.43 3.20
C CYS A 276 25.79 -111.84 3.66
N GLY A 277 26.05 -112.02 4.96
CA GLY A 277 26.55 -113.26 5.54
C GLY A 277 28.05 -113.53 5.33
N VAL A 278 28.80 -112.60 4.74
CA VAL A 278 30.26 -112.70 4.56
C VAL A 278 30.98 -111.81 5.57
N LYS A 279 32.01 -112.36 6.24
CA LYS A 279 32.80 -111.65 7.25
C LYS A 279 33.59 -110.50 6.63
N LEU A 280 33.40 -109.29 7.16
CA LEU A 280 34.17 -108.10 6.81
C LEU A 280 35.14 -107.80 7.97
N PRO A 281 36.42 -108.23 7.89
CA PRO A 281 37.38 -107.99 8.95
C PRO A 281 37.83 -106.53 9.03
N ASN A 282 38.28 -106.11 10.21
CA ASN A 282 38.94 -104.82 10.40
C ASN A 282 40.24 -104.77 9.60
N SER A 283 40.65 -103.55 9.22
CA SER A 283 41.77 -103.33 8.29
C SER A 283 43.13 -103.82 8.77
N GLU A 284 43.26 -104.09 10.07
CA GLU A 284 44.49 -104.59 10.71
C GLU A 284 44.64 -106.12 10.60
N ASP A 285 43.56 -106.86 10.30
CA ASP A 285 43.49 -108.33 10.32
C ASP A 285 43.31 -108.98 8.93
N PHE A 286 43.54 -108.23 7.83
CA PHE A 286 43.34 -108.77 6.48
C PHE A 286 44.29 -109.93 6.14
N GLN A 287 45.51 -109.94 6.70
CA GLN A 287 46.56 -110.92 6.36
C GLN A 287 46.31 -112.35 6.89
N ALA A 288 45.38 -112.52 7.83
CA ALA A 288 45.14 -113.79 8.52
C ALA A 288 43.85 -114.53 8.06
N LYS A 289 43.20 -114.06 6.99
CA LYS A 289 41.87 -114.55 6.54
C LYS A 289 41.85 -114.86 5.03
N ASP A 290 40.81 -115.54 4.58
CA ASP A 290 40.64 -115.94 3.17
C ASP A 290 40.41 -114.72 2.26
N ASP A 291 41.41 -114.40 1.43
CA ASP A 291 41.40 -113.29 0.46
C ASP A 291 40.15 -113.28 -0.43
N GLY A 292 39.61 -114.46 -0.77
CA GLY A 292 38.39 -114.59 -1.56
C GLY A 292 37.16 -114.04 -0.85
N SER A 293 36.92 -114.46 0.40
CA SER A 293 35.81 -113.97 1.23
C SER A 293 35.89 -112.46 1.49
N VAL A 294 37.10 -111.93 1.75
CA VAL A 294 37.33 -110.50 2.00
C VAL A 294 37.04 -109.68 0.74
N ALA A 295 37.50 -110.13 -0.44
CA ALA A 295 37.26 -109.46 -1.71
C ALA A 295 35.76 -109.39 -2.06
N VAL A 296 35.00 -110.47 -1.79
CA VAL A 296 33.54 -110.48 -1.97
C VAL A 296 32.85 -109.50 -1.02
N ALA A 297 33.23 -109.50 0.26
CA ALA A 297 32.67 -108.56 1.25
C ALA A 297 32.94 -107.09 0.87
N LEU A 298 34.15 -106.77 0.45
CA LEU A 298 34.51 -105.44 -0.05
C LEU A 298 33.77 -105.08 -1.34
N GLY A 299 33.52 -106.05 -2.22
CA GLY A 299 32.69 -105.88 -3.42
C GLY A 299 31.24 -105.48 -3.11
N TYR A 300 30.63 -106.10 -2.10
CA TYR A 300 29.30 -105.72 -1.61
C TYR A 300 29.30 -104.33 -0.99
N THR A 301 30.30 -104.01 -0.17
CA THR A 301 30.45 -102.67 0.43
C THR A 301 30.64 -101.60 -0.64
N ALA A 302 31.46 -101.84 -1.65
CA ALA A 302 31.67 -100.93 -2.77
C ALA A 302 30.37 -100.66 -3.54
N HIS A 303 29.57 -101.70 -3.81
CA HIS A 303 28.28 -101.54 -4.47
C HIS A 303 27.27 -100.79 -3.59
N LEU A 304 27.21 -101.11 -2.30
CA LEU A 304 26.35 -100.44 -1.33
C LEU A 304 26.63 -98.93 -1.30
N VAL A 305 27.90 -98.53 -1.17
CA VAL A 305 28.31 -97.12 -1.15
C VAL A 305 27.99 -96.42 -2.49
N LEU A 306 28.20 -97.11 -3.61
CA LEU A 306 27.84 -96.59 -4.94
C LEU A 306 26.32 -96.35 -5.06
N MET A 307 25.49 -97.30 -4.63
CA MET A 307 24.02 -97.18 -4.67
C MET A 307 23.52 -96.06 -3.75
N ILE A 308 24.10 -95.92 -2.54
CA ILE A 308 23.77 -94.82 -1.62
C ILE A 308 24.11 -93.47 -2.27
N SER A 309 25.27 -93.34 -2.91
CA SER A 309 25.66 -92.14 -3.66
C SER A 309 24.68 -91.82 -4.79
N CYS A 310 24.29 -92.82 -5.57
CA CYS A 310 23.32 -92.65 -6.66
C CYS A 310 21.95 -92.17 -6.13
N PHE A 311 21.43 -92.77 -5.05
CA PHE A 311 20.14 -92.40 -4.48
C PHE A 311 20.14 -91.02 -3.81
N LEU A 312 21.24 -90.64 -3.15
CA LEU A 312 21.38 -89.30 -2.58
C LEU A 312 21.78 -88.24 -3.61
N GLN A 313 22.10 -88.65 -4.85
CA GLN A 313 22.65 -87.80 -5.90
C GLN A 313 23.90 -87.01 -5.45
N ILE A 314 24.72 -87.64 -4.60
CA ILE A 314 25.96 -87.04 -4.09
C ILE A 314 27.13 -87.64 -4.88
N PRO A 315 27.89 -86.84 -5.65
CA PRO A 315 29.05 -87.36 -6.36
C PRO A 315 30.12 -87.81 -5.36
N LEU A 316 30.66 -89.01 -5.56
CA LEU A 316 31.77 -89.52 -4.76
C LEU A 316 33.07 -88.84 -5.19
N ARG A 317 33.86 -88.38 -4.20
CA ARG A 317 35.20 -87.82 -4.44
C ARG A 317 36.14 -88.83 -5.10
N TYR A 318 35.96 -90.10 -4.78
CA TYR A 318 36.67 -91.22 -5.38
C TYR A 318 35.65 -92.11 -6.11
N PRO A 319 35.63 -92.12 -7.45
CA PRO A 319 34.70 -92.93 -8.21
C PRO A 319 34.88 -94.42 -7.93
N ILE A 320 33.79 -95.11 -7.60
CA ILE A 320 33.79 -96.57 -7.36
C ILE A 320 33.44 -97.28 -8.68
N MET A 321 34.35 -98.13 -9.14
CA MET A 321 34.13 -99.02 -10.28
C MET A 321 33.68 -100.38 -9.76
N HIS A 322 32.37 -100.57 -9.63
CA HIS A 322 31.84 -101.84 -9.17
C HIS A 322 32.08 -102.96 -10.19
N ARG A 323 32.78 -104.02 -9.76
CA ARG A 323 33.07 -105.24 -10.54
C ARG A 323 33.02 -106.49 -9.65
N GLY A 324 31.98 -106.61 -8.82
CA GLY A 324 31.85 -107.72 -7.86
C GLY A 324 33.04 -107.76 -6.89
N SER A 325 33.67 -108.93 -6.73
CA SER A 325 34.86 -109.11 -5.88
C SER A 325 36.11 -108.36 -6.38
N ARG A 326 36.09 -107.84 -7.61
CA ARG A 326 37.18 -107.06 -8.20
C ARG A 326 36.85 -105.56 -8.28
N SER A 327 35.93 -105.11 -7.42
CA SER A 327 35.57 -103.69 -7.36
C SER A 327 36.77 -102.85 -6.98
N SER A 328 36.91 -101.69 -7.59
CA SER A 328 38.07 -100.83 -7.42
C SER A 328 37.64 -99.37 -7.27
N VAL A 329 38.51 -98.55 -6.66
CA VAL A 329 38.21 -97.16 -6.33
C VAL A 329 39.27 -96.30 -6.99
N ARG A 330 38.83 -95.38 -7.86
CA ARG A 330 39.75 -94.55 -8.61
C ARG A 330 40.21 -93.35 -7.82
N ASP A 331 41.52 -93.16 -7.66
CA ASP A 331 42.09 -91.95 -7.09
C ASP A 331 42.30 -90.89 -8.19
N THR A 332 41.48 -89.83 -8.14
CA THR A 332 41.56 -88.69 -9.07
C THR A 332 42.20 -87.45 -8.45
N ILE A 333 42.62 -87.50 -7.19
CA ILE A 333 43.07 -86.33 -6.40
C ILE A 333 44.58 -86.40 -6.13
N THR A 334 45.15 -87.59 -5.95
CA THR A 334 46.57 -87.75 -5.66
C THR A 334 47.42 -87.67 -6.93
N ASP A 335 48.16 -86.56 -7.06
CA ASP A 335 48.93 -86.23 -8.28
C ASP A 335 50.18 -87.12 -8.50
N LYS A 336 50.60 -87.86 -7.46
CA LYS A 336 51.82 -88.70 -7.46
C LYS A 336 51.59 -90.15 -7.93
N LEU A 337 50.36 -90.55 -8.25
CA LEU A 337 50.03 -91.91 -8.70
C LEU A 337 50.06 -92.01 -10.23
N SER A 338 50.74 -93.03 -10.78
CA SER A 338 50.69 -93.34 -12.21
C SER A 338 49.32 -93.86 -12.63
N GLU A 339 48.94 -93.78 -13.92
CA GLU A 339 47.61 -94.21 -14.40
C GLU A 339 47.25 -95.66 -14.04
N LYS A 340 48.24 -96.55 -13.86
CA LYS A 340 48.02 -97.94 -13.43
C LYS A 340 47.80 -98.10 -11.92
N GLU A 341 48.27 -97.15 -11.13
CA GLU A 341 48.14 -97.12 -9.66
C GLU A 341 46.90 -96.33 -9.22
N ARG A 342 46.20 -95.71 -10.17
CA ARG A 342 44.96 -94.97 -9.93
C ARG A 342 43.72 -95.84 -9.95
N GLU A 343 43.77 -97.10 -10.39
CA GLU A 343 42.61 -98.00 -10.56
C GLU A 343 42.43 -99.04 -9.47
#